data_AF-A0A3B0QUY0-F1
#
_entry.id   AF-A0A3B0QUY0-F1
#
_cell.length_a   1.000
_cell.length_b   1.000
_cell.length_c   1.000
_cell.angle_alpha   90.00
_cell.angle_beta   90.00
_cell.angle_gamma   90.00
#
_symmetry.space_group_name_H-M   'P 1'
#
loop_
_entity.id
_entity.type
_entity.pdbx_description
1 polymer ?
#
loop_
_entity_poly.entity_id
_entity_poly.type
_entity_poly.pdbx_seq_one_letter_code
_entity_poly.pdbx_strand_id
1 'polypeptide(L)' 'EKLNTTVYNRFRFGVSDSFPKGKQIDYVLGEWTDEESQKLEERFTKSIEIIKSFALSGMNYTMNGFNGE' A
#
# COMPACT_ATOMS: atom_id res chain seq x y z
N GLU A 1 1.88 -4.40 19.90
CA GLU A 1 2.23 -5.24 21.07
C GLU A 1 1.55 -6.60 21.12
N LYS A 2 0.25 -6.72 20.79
CA LYS A 2 -0.53 -7.98 20.95
C LYS A 2 0.09 -9.27 20.39
N LEU A 3 0.90 -9.22 19.33
CA LEU A 3 1.47 -10.42 18.70
C LEU A 3 2.86 -10.81 19.25
N ASN A 4 3.49 -9.99 20.10
CA ASN A 4 4.87 -10.18 20.60
C ASN A 4 5.94 -10.50 19.53
N THR A 5 5.62 -10.29 18.25
CA THR A 5 6.52 -10.49 17.11
C THR A 5 6.29 -9.41 16.07
N THR A 6 7.37 -9.02 15.41
CA THR A 6 7.35 -8.11 14.26
C THR A 6 7.35 -8.86 12.92
N VAL A 7 7.50 -10.18 12.97
CA VAL A 7 7.62 -11.07 11.80
C VAL A 7 6.22 -11.44 11.29
N TYR A 8 5.67 -10.56 10.48
CA TYR A 8 4.44 -10.81 9.75
C TYR A 8 4.46 -10.03 8.43
N ASN A 9 3.79 -10.59 7.43
CA ASN A 9 3.75 -10.02 6.09
C ASN A 9 2.91 -8.75 6.07
N ARG A 10 3.42 -7.72 5.40
CA ARG A 10 2.77 -6.42 5.31
C ARG A 10 2.72 -5.99 3.86
N PHE A 11 1.53 -5.66 3.40
CA PHE A 11 1.35 -4.95 2.15
C PHE A 11 1.52 -3.45 2.43
N ARG A 12 2.44 -2.79 1.72
CA ARG A 12 2.68 -1.35 1.86
C ARG A 12 2.01 -0.64 0.69
N PHE A 13 0.95 0.10 0.98
CA PHE A 13 0.29 0.96 0.01
C PHE A 13 0.88 2.37 0.10
N GLY A 14 1.59 2.80 -0.94
CA GLY A 14 2.10 4.16 -1.02
C GLY A 14 0.93 5.12 -1.28
N VAL A 15 0.69 6.05 -0.35
CA VAL A 15 -0.36 7.06 -0.48
C VAL A 15 0.20 8.34 -1.10
N SER A 16 1.27 8.90 -0.56
CA SER A 16 2.14 9.93 -1.15
C SER A 16 3.25 10.28 -0.13
N ASP A 17 4.22 11.09 -0.52
CA ASP A 17 5.19 11.73 0.39
C ASP A 17 5.09 13.26 0.37
N SER A 18 4.05 13.79 -0.31
CA SER A 18 3.90 15.22 -0.60
C SER A 18 3.29 16.02 0.55
N PHE A 19 3.78 15.87 1.78
CA PHE A 19 3.34 16.69 2.92
C PHE A 19 4.47 17.54 3.50
N PRO A 20 4.23 18.81 3.85
CA PRO A 20 5.20 19.63 4.56
C PRO A 20 5.61 18.97 5.88
N LYS A 21 6.88 19.08 6.27
CA LYS A 21 7.37 18.60 7.57
C LYS A 21 6.46 19.12 8.69
N GLY A 22 5.83 18.22 9.43
CA GLY A 22 4.91 18.54 10.53
C GLY A 22 3.41 18.42 10.20
N LYS A 23 3.01 18.20 8.95
CA LYS A 23 1.60 18.03 8.54
C LYS A 23 1.19 16.60 8.18
N GLN A 24 1.97 15.62 8.62
CA GLN A 24 1.67 14.20 8.34
C GLN A 24 0.32 13.76 8.93
N ILE A 25 -0.03 14.27 10.12
CA ILE A 25 -1.30 13.94 10.78
C ILE A 25 -2.48 14.45 9.96
N ASP A 26 -2.41 15.71 9.52
CA ASP A 26 -3.45 16.34 8.68
C ASP A 26 -3.59 15.62 7.33
N TYR A 27 -2.48 15.15 6.75
CA TYR A 27 -2.50 14.39 5.49
C TYR A 27 -3.17 13.02 5.65
N VAL A 28 -2.93 12.31 6.76
CA VAL A 28 -3.50 10.98 7.01
C VAL A 28 -4.98 11.05 7.39
N LEU A 29 -5.41 12.13 8.04
CA LEU A 29 -6.80 12.35 8.45
C LEU A 29 -7.61 13.19 7.45
N GLY A 30 -6.96 13.73 6.42
CA GLY A 30 -7.58 14.55 5.39
C GLY A 30 -8.33 13.74 4.36
N GLU A 31 -9.14 14.44 3.56
CA GLU A 31 -9.78 13.86 2.39
C GLU A 31 -8.84 13.86 1.20
N TRP A 32 -9.01 12.87 0.32
CA TRP A 32 -8.26 12.77 -0.92
C TRP A 32 -8.69 13.84 -1.91
N THR A 33 -7.74 14.41 -2.63
CA THR A 33 -8.06 15.29 -3.76
C THR A 33 -8.56 14.49 -4.97
N ASP A 34 -9.25 15.13 -5.91
CA ASP A 34 -9.74 14.47 -7.13
C ASP A 34 -8.60 13.86 -7.96
N GLU A 35 -7.46 14.53 -8.03
CA GLU A 35 -6.27 14.04 -8.74
C GLU A 35 -5.63 12.82 -8.07
N GLU A 36 -5.61 12.77 -6.74
CA GLU A 36 -5.14 11.59 -6.01
C GLU A 36 -6.14 10.44 -6.18
N SER A 37 -7.44 10.72 -6.11
CA SER A 37 -8.51 9.73 -6.27
C SER A 37 -8.45 9.03 -7.62
N GLN A 38 -8.17 9.76 -8.71
CA GLN A 38 -7.95 9.14 -10.02
C GLN A 38 -6.74 8.20 -10.04
N LYS A 39 -5.65 8.55 -9.36
CA LYS A 39 -4.46 7.69 -9.26
C LYS A 39 -4.68 6.48 -8.34
N LEU A 40 -5.60 6.58 -7.38
CA LEU A 40 -5.93 5.49 -6.47
C LEU A 40 -6.59 4.31 -7.20
N GLU A 41 -7.41 4.57 -8.20
CA GLU A 41 -8.15 3.50 -8.91
C GLU A 41 -7.20 2.49 -9.59
N GLU A 42 -6.15 2.98 -10.27
CA GLU A 42 -5.10 2.13 -10.84
C GLU A 42 -4.36 1.35 -9.75
N ARG A 43 -4.01 2.03 -8.64
CA ARG A 43 -3.31 1.40 -7.51
C ARG A 43 -4.17 0.35 -6.80
N PHE A 44 -5.48 0.54 -6.72
CA PHE A 44 -6.41 -0.44 -6.17
C PHE A 44 -6.45 -1.70 -7.03
N THR A 45 -6.50 -1.53 -8.36
CA THR A 45 -6.49 -2.66 -9.29
C THR A 45 -5.23 -3.51 -9.10
N LYS A 46 -4.05 -2.89 -9.09
CA LYS A 46 -2.78 -3.59 -8.79
C LYS A 46 -2.78 -4.24 -7.40
N SER A 47 -3.31 -3.55 -6.39
CA SER A 47 -3.38 -4.09 -5.02
C SER A 47 -4.24 -5.35 -4.93
N ILE A 48 -5.35 -5.40 -5.67
CA ILE A 48 -6.21 -6.59 -5.75
C ILE A 48 -5.46 -7.75 -6.40
N GLU A 49 -4.70 -7.50 -7.47
CA GLU A 49 -3.87 -8.52 -8.12
C GLU A 49 -2.77 -9.06 -7.20
N ILE A 50 -2.13 -8.19 -6.42
CA ILE A 50 -1.12 -8.58 -5.41
C ILE A 50 -1.74 -9.51 -4.37
N ILE A 51 -2.93 -9.18 -3.84
CA ILE A 51 -3.63 -10.00 -2.85
C ILE A 51 -4.00 -11.37 -3.44
N LYS A 52 -4.51 -11.39 -4.68
CA LYS A 52 -4.84 -12.64 -5.38
C LYS A 52 -3.60 -13.49 -5.61
N SER A 53 -2.51 -12.90 -6.10
CA SER A 53 -1.23 -13.58 -6.30
C SER A 53 -0.68 -14.12 -4.98
N PHE A 54 -0.76 -13.35 -3.90
CA PHE A 54 -0.27 -13.77 -2.59
C PHE A 54 -1.03 -15.00 -2.08
N ALA A 55 -2.36 -15.03 -2.27
CA ALA A 55 -3.20 -16.16 -1.86
C ALA A 55 -3.03 -17.40 -2.76
N LEU A 56 -2.83 -17.22 -4.07
CA LEU A 56 -2.81 -18.32 -5.05
C LEU A 56 -1.40 -18.86 -5.33
N SER A 57 -0.40 -17.99 -5.43
CA SER A 57 0.97 -18.30 -5.86
C SER A 57 1.99 -18.21 -4.73
N GLY A 58 1.61 -17.63 -3.59
CA GLY A 58 2.46 -17.49 -2.42
C GLY A 58 3.47 -16.34 -2.52
N MET A 59 4.12 -16.05 -1.37
CA MET A 59 4.92 -14.85 -1.16
C MET A 59 6.04 -14.63 -2.18
N ASN A 60 6.82 -15.68 -2.51
CA ASN A 60 8.00 -15.53 -3.38
C ASN A 60 7.62 -15.07 -4.79
N TYR A 61 6.54 -15.62 -5.35
CA TYR A 61 6.06 -15.23 -6.68
C TYR A 61 5.48 -13.82 -6.68
N THR A 62 4.68 -13.48 -5.66
CA THR A 62 4.11 -12.14 -5.53
C THR A 62 5.19 -11.08 -5.31
N MET A 63 6.20 -11.36 -4.48
CA MET A 63 7.30 -10.41 -4.28
C MET A 63 8.11 -10.22 -5.56
N ASN A 64 8.42 -11.26 -6.31
CA ASN A 64 9.16 -11.09 -7.57
C ASN A 64 8.35 -10.38 -8.66
N GLY A 65 7.02 -10.57 -8.69
CA GLY A 65 6.16 -9.96 -9.71
C GLY A 65 5.77 -8.50 -9.45
N PHE A 66 5.72 -8.07 -8.19
CA PHE A 66 5.18 -6.76 -7.83
C PHE A 66 6.14 -5.86 -7.05
N ASN A 67 7.30 -6.37 -6.63
CA ASN A 67 8.28 -5.59 -5.87
C ASN A 67 9.37 -5.09 -6.83
N GLY A 68 9.26 -3.85 -7.30
CA GLY A 68 10.20 -3.24 -8.26
C GLY A 68 9.53 -2.57 -9.46
N GLU A 69 8.21 -2.72 -9.63
CA GLU A 69 7.39 -1.87 -10.51
C GLU A 69 6.90 -0.60 -9.82
#